data_AF-A0A933PYR7-F1
#
_entry.id   AF-A0A933PYR7-F1
#
_cell.length_a   1.000
_cell.length_b   1.000
_cell.length_c   1.000
_cell.angle_alpha   90.00
_cell.angle_beta   90.00
_cell.angle_gamma   90.00
#
_symmetry.space_group_name_H-M   'P 1'
#
loop_
_entity.id
_entity.type
_entity.pdbx_description
1 polymer ?
#
loop_
_entity_poly.entity_id
_entity_poly.type
_entity_poly.pdbx_seq_one_letter_code
_entity_poly.pdbx_strand_id
1 'polypeptide(L)'
;MRFLAVLFIAAAVICNAADLAPVRAMHDDIWKRFIDKHGIMLDYVNADGTVSLPTPEECASNMPNALGWWSPIENGAFFTGLYLAGICRRYALTGNPDDAAKAKRLANGLLALAQKTTTPGFIGRGFATDGNAHFPVTSSDQIAPWFFGLWTYARSGIPSAAERNAVIALMTRTAEALRQSQWQMPCEPSMAAGSTYGTWNWKDFRSVPRLLFACRALYELTSDAVWYERYTNAAFATPFRSTVSRLELCARGMAWDVNGEDPALRENSWIYVVSQAQVRALLDMETDETIRGFYRRSLTATAEAALPLVYDYEDFEYHPVNTDWRTLLHKWKAHTTPKEAESIAQKQLIDWASVGRMHETRLLREPMSAAWIVMLSGDMRLIARMKLPFERALTFFDYQRLSSPVYFMGECAYYEMLAGGYGTIAADPIPVRPVAENDTVSAKKAAGWIGLKIGAVTPAMKRCSDKFPITVSPESFSGGTYVSVNRGFATVPLIPYTIVVRTNAVVYLVVHESGKPSIPAEWKKSALSLRWSPTPSAAVTDTVYERRAGAGSEITIPSHDGKGEISYGIPHLCVVVPVQ
;
A
#
# COMPACT_ATOMS: atom_id res chain seq x y z
N MET A 1 39.88 30.43 16.32
CA MET A 1 38.75 31.17 16.93
C MET A 1 37.60 31.17 15.95
N ARG A 2 36.46 30.61 16.39
CA ARG A 2 35.08 30.73 15.85
C ARG A 2 34.87 30.32 14.38
N PHE A 3 34.19 29.19 14.16
CA PHE A 3 32.96 29.05 13.36
C PHE A 3 32.66 27.55 13.12
N LEU A 4 31.97 26.91 14.08
CA LEU A 4 31.29 25.62 13.89
C LEU A 4 30.40 25.35 15.12
N ALA A 5 29.22 25.96 15.14
CA ALA A 5 28.17 25.67 16.13
C ALA A 5 26.82 26.26 15.69
N VAL A 6 26.32 25.87 14.51
CA VAL A 6 24.90 26.08 14.15
C VAL A 6 24.48 24.91 13.26
N LEU A 7 24.03 23.80 13.86
CA LEU A 7 23.13 22.77 13.29
C LEU A 7 23.06 21.55 14.21
N PHE A 8 22.68 21.74 15.48
CA PHE A 8 22.30 20.63 16.38
C PHE A 8 21.22 21.08 17.39
N ILE A 9 20.29 21.94 16.95
CA ILE A 9 19.13 22.34 17.75
C ILE A 9 17.88 22.11 16.89
N ALA A 10 17.54 20.84 16.70
CA ALA A 10 16.21 20.42 16.21
C ALA A 10 15.83 19.00 16.68
N ALA A 11 16.76 18.22 17.24
CA ALA A 11 16.51 16.83 17.65
C ALA A 11 16.31 16.63 19.17
N ALA A 12 16.26 17.70 19.98
CA ALA A 12 16.25 17.60 21.44
C ALA A 12 15.07 18.32 22.15
N VAL A 13 13.99 18.66 21.45
CA VAL A 13 12.86 19.44 22.04
C VAL A 13 11.52 18.67 22.12
N ILE A 14 11.44 17.39 21.70
CA ILE A 14 10.17 16.64 21.79
C ILE A 14 10.15 15.63 22.96
N CYS A 15 11.15 15.60 23.84
CA CYS A 15 11.14 14.70 25.00
C CYS A 15 10.21 15.15 26.15
N ASN A 16 9.36 16.17 25.99
CA ASN A 16 8.53 16.66 27.09
C ASN A 16 7.18 17.32 26.67
N ALA A 17 6.66 17.01 25.49
CA ALA A 17 5.24 17.29 25.25
C ALA A 17 4.44 16.20 25.97
N ALA A 18 3.99 16.47 27.19
CA ALA A 18 2.99 15.63 27.82
C ALA A 18 1.81 15.52 26.84
N ASP A 19 1.39 14.29 26.50
CA ASP A 19 0.23 14.03 25.64
C ASP A 19 -0.93 14.99 25.98
N LEU A 20 -1.73 15.41 25.00
CA LEU A 20 -2.97 16.11 25.33
C LEU A 20 -3.82 15.21 26.26
N ALA A 21 -4.35 15.77 27.35
CA ALA A 21 -5.09 15.00 28.35
C ALA A 21 -6.23 14.13 27.75
N PRO A 22 -7.01 14.61 26.75
CA PRO A 22 -8.00 13.77 26.08
C PRO A 22 -7.40 12.58 25.33
N VAL A 23 -6.21 12.73 24.74
CA VAL A 23 -5.53 11.64 24.01
C VAL A 23 -5.05 10.55 24.97
N ARG A 24 -4.57 10.92 26.17
CA ARG A 24 -4.30 9.92 27.23
C ARG A 24 -5.57 9.19 27.66
N ALA A 25 -6.65 9.94 27.86
CA ALA A 25 -7.93 9.35 28.25
C ALA A 25 -8.45 8.35 27.21
N MET A 26 -8.32 8.66 25.91
CA MET A 26 -8.61 7.71 24.83
C MET A 26 -7.77 6.43 24.96
N HIS A 27 -6.43 6.57 25.05
CA HIS A 27 -5.50 5.44 25.13
C HIS A 27 -5.80 4.54 26.32
N ASP A 28 -5.93 5.13 27.50
CA ASP A 28 -6.17 4.38 28.74
C ASP A 28 -7.51 3.64 28.68
N ASP A 29 -8.54 4.26 28.09
CA ASP A 29 -9.84 3.63 27.90
C ASP A 29 -9.81 2.46 26.89
N ILE A 30 -9.14 2.63 25.75
CA ILE A 30 -8.93 1.57 24.75
C ILE A 30 -8.29 0.34 25.40
N TRP A 31 -7.19 0.54 26.14
CA TRP A 31 -6.44 -0.55 26.77
C TRP A 31 -7.19 -1.18 27.94
N LYS A 32 -8.01 -0.40 28.65
CA LYS A 32 -8.83 -0.89 29.75
C LYS A 32 -10.01 -1.74 29.27
N ARG A 33 -10.69 -1.33 28.19
CA ARG A 33 -11.99 -1.89 27.81
C ARG A 33 -12.00 -2.69 26.51
N PHE A 34 -11.18 -2.31 25.52
CA PHE A 34 -11.39 -2.77 24.14
C PHE A 34 -10.33 -3.73 23.62
N ILE A 35 -9.14 -3.80 24.24
CA ILE A 35 -8.12 -4.79 23.86
C ILE A 35 -8.36 -6.10 24.61
N ASP A 36 -8.75 -7.14 23.87
CA ASP A 36 -9.03 -8.45 24.43
C ASP A 36 -7.75 -9.16 24.94
N LYS A 37 -7.92 -10.31 25.58
CA LYS A 37 -6.80 -11.13 26.11
C LYS A 37 -5.83 -11.62 25.03
N HIS A 38 -6.24 -11.64 23.76
CA HIS A 38 -5.42 -12.06 22.61
C HIS A 38 -4.69 -10.88 21.95
N GLY A 39 -4.92 -9.65 22.39
CA GLY A 39 -4.32 -8.46 21.79
C GLY A 39 -5.08 -7.98 20.54
N ILE A 40 -6.36 -8.33 20.42
CA ILE A 40 -7.25 -7.87 19.36
C ILE A 40 -8.18 -6.80 19.91
N MET A 41 -8.32 -5.69 19.18
CA MET A 41 -9.28 -4.65 19.48
C MET A 41 -10.71 -5.11 19.11
N LEU A 42 -11.61 -5.06 20.07
CA LEU A 42 -13.03 -5.38 19.90
C LEU A 42 -13.77 -4.21 19.25
N ASP A 43 -14.84 -4.51 18.52
CA ASP A 43 -15.63 -3.50 17.81
C ASP A 43 -16.46 -2.62 18.74
N TYR A 44 -16.94 -3.22 19.84
CA TYR A 44 -17.67 -2.56 20.90
C TYR A 44 -17.70 -3.42 22.17
N VAL A 45 -18.00 -2.78 23.30
CA VAL A 45 -18.19 -3.41 24.62
C VAL A 45 -19.31 -2.73 25.40
N ASN A 46 -19.76 -3.36 26.48
CA ASN A 46 -20.64 -2.74 27.46
C ASN A 46 -19.91 -1.60 28.21
N ALA A 47 -20.68 -0.73 28.87
CA ALA A 47 -20.11 0.41 29.59
C ALA A 47 -19.04 0.03 30.64
N ASP A 48 -19.17 -1.15 31.26
CA ASP A 48 -18.21 -1.69 32.23
C ASP A 48 -17.00 -2.41 31.61
N GLY A 49 -16.95 -2.52 30.28
CA GLY A 49 -15.91 -3.24 29.52
C GLY A 49 -16.21 -4.72 29.31
N THR A 50 -17.33 -5.26 29.80
CA THR A 50 -17.74 -6.63 29.50
C THR A 50 -18.20 -6.76 28.04
N VAL A 51 -18.07 -7.97 27.47
CA VAL A 51 -18.41 -8.23 26.07
C VAL A 51 -19.02 -9.61 25.91
N SER A 52 -20.01 -9.71 25.03
CA SER A 52 -20.68 -10.97 24.69
C SER A 52 -20.09 -11.55 23.40
N LEU A 53 -18.94 -12.25 23.52
CA LEU A 53 -18.26 -12.85 22.36
C LEU A 53 -19.09 -14.00 21.75
N PRO A 54 -18.92 -14.28 20.44
CA PRO A 54 -19.45 -15.50 19.83
C PRO A 54 -18.87 -16.77 20.47
N THR A 55 -19.68 -17.83 20.58
CA THR A 55 -19.20 -19.16 20.95
C THR A 55 -18.64 -19.90 19.73
N PRO A 56 -17.85 -20.98 19.92
CA PRO A 56 -17.40 -21.82 18.82
C PRO A 56 -18.55 -22.39 17.98
N GLU A 57 -19.66 -22.77 18.62
CA GLU A 57 -20.85 -23.31 17.95
C GLU A 57 -21.56 -22.25 17.10
N GLU A 58 -21.60 -21.00 17.57
CA GLU A 58 -22.14 -19.87 16.82
C GLU A 58 -21.28 -19.55 15.60
N CYS A 59 -19.94 -19.52 15.75
CA CYS A 59 -19.04 -19.37 14.61
C CYS A 59 -19.17 -20.52 13.61
N ALA A 60 -19.24 -21.77 14.07
CA ALA A 60 -19.43 -22.95 13.22
C ALA A 60 -20.78 -22.93 12.48
N SER A 61 -21.79 -22.32 13.10
CA SER A 61 -23.13 -22.14 12.51
C SER A 61 -23.28 -20.83 11.73
N ASN A 62 -22.20 -20.07 11.54
CA ASN A 62 -22.23 -18.77 10.86
C ASN A 62 -23.22 -17.78 11.47
N MET A 63 -23.32 -17.71 12.79
CA MET A 63 -24.20 -16.81 13.53
C MET A 63 -23.42 -15.57 14.01
N PRO A 64 -23.87 -14.33 13.70
CA PRO A 64 -25.18 -13.99 13.15
C PRO A 64 -25.23 -14.05 11.61
N ASN A 65 -24.07 -14.10 10.96
CA ASN A 65 -23.85 -14.34 9.54
C ASN A 65 -22.38 -14.77 9.36
N ALA A 66 -22.03 -15.42 8.24
CA ALA A 66 -20.68 -15.93 7.98
C ALA A 66 -19.61 -14.82 7.83
N LEU A 67 -20.02 -13.56 7.63
CA LEU A 67 -19.13 -12.41 7.59
C LEU A 67 -18.69 -11.97 9.00
N GLY A 68 -19.38 -12.46 10.05
CA GLY A 68 -19.18 -11.99 11.42
C GLY A 68 -19.65 -10.56 11.65
N TRP A 69 -20.36 -9.96 10.69
CA TRP A 69 -20.87 -8.60 10.81
C TRP A 69 -21.83 -8.48 11.99
N TRP A 70 -21.77 -7.34 12.66
CA TRP A 70 -22.52 -6.96 13.85
C TRP A 70 -22.02 -7.62 15.14
N SER A 71 -21.06 -8.55 15.09
CA SER A 71 -20.46 -9.15 16.29
C SER A 71 -19.35 -8.26 16.87
N PRO A 72 -18.97 -8.40 18.16
CA PRO A 72 -17.91 -7.61 18.77
C PRO A 72 -16.51 -7.88 18.18
N ILE A 73 -16.38 -8.90 17.32
CA ILE A 73 -15.11 -9.28 16.70
C ILE A 73 -15.07 -8.93 15.20
N GLU A 74 -16.07 -8.21 14.67
CA GLU A 74 -16.24 -7.94 13.24
C GLU A 74 -15.00 -7.33 12.58
N ASN A 75 -14.39 -6.33 13.24
CA ASN A 75 -13.32 -5.50 12.70
C ASN A 75 -11.98 -5.68 13.40
N GLY A 76 -11.76 -6.81 14.09
CA GLY A 76 -10.58 -6.96 14.94
C GLY A 76 -9.25 -6.85 14.18
N ALA A 77 -9.08 -7.47 13.01
CA ALA A 77 -7.86 -7.28 12.20
C ALA A 77 -7.73 -5.85 11.67
N PHE A 78 -8.86 -5.24 11.28
CA PHE A 78 -8.90 -3.85 10.80
C PHE A 78 -8.41 -2.87 11.87
N PHE A 79 -9.09 -2.85 13.02
CA PHE A 79 -8.80 -1.92 14.11
C PHE A 79 -7.41 -2.18 14.70
N THR A 80 -7.07 -3.44 14.97
CA THR A 80 -5.78 -3.81 15.54
C THR A 80 -4.62 -3.46 14.61
N GLY A 81 -4.76 -3.68 13.30
CA GLY A 81 -3.74 -3.35 12.31
C GLY A 81 -3.45 -1.84 12.23
N LEU A 82 -4.50 -1.02 12.18
CA LEU A 82 -4.37 0.44 12.19
C LEU A 82 -3.82 0.95 13.53
N TYR A 83 -4.33 0.43 14.65
CA TYR A 83 -3.90 0.88 15.97
C TYR A 83 -2.46 0.48 16.28
N LEU A 84 -2.00 -0.71 15.83
CA LEU A 84 -0.59 -1.10 15.91
C LEU A 84 0.32 -0.08 15.24
N ALA A 85 -0.06 0.43 14.06
CA ALA A 85 0.71 1.48 13.39
C ALA A 85 0.76 2.78 14.22
N GLY A 86 -0.37 3.18 14.81
CA GLY A 86 -0.45 4.32 15.74
C GLY A 86 0.42 4.16 16.99
N ILE A 87 0.41 2.99 17.63
CA ILE A 87 1.24 2.70 18.80
C ILE A 87 2.74 2.68 18.43
N CYS A 88 3.11 2.14 17.27
CA CYS A 88 4.49 2.21 16.78
C CYS A 88 4.93 3.66 16.56
N ARG A 89 4.02 4.53 16.05
CA ARG A 89 4.28 5.96 15.86
C ARG A 89 4.46 6.68 17.18
N ARG A 90 3.57 6.43 18.14
CA ARG A 90 3.66 6.93 19.52
C ARG A 90 4.98 6.51 20.18
N TYR A 91 5.38 5.25 20.04
CA TYR A 91 6.67 4.77 20.53
C TYR A 91 7.85 5.51 19.87
N ALA A 92 7.81 5.71 18.55
CA ALA A 92 8.89 6.43 17.84
C ALA A 92 9.06 7.88 18.31
N LEU A 93 7.97 8.53 18.76
CA LEU A 93 8.01 9.89 19.28
C LEU A 93 8.41 9.98 20.75
N THR A 94 7.96 9.03 21.58
CA THR A 94 8.09 9.11 23.04
C THR A 94 9.21 8.24 23.62
N GLY A 95 9.59 7.17 22.92
CA GLY A 95 10.50 6.13 23.43
C GLY A 95 9.94 5.31 24.60
N ASN A 96 8.63 5.40 24.89
CA ASN A 96 8.06 4.76 26.07
C ASN A 96 8.05 3.22 25.94
N PRO A 97 8.74 2.46 26.83
CA PRO A 97 8.78 1.01 26.75
C PRO A 97 7.40 0.33 26.90
N ASP A 98 6.43 0.97 27.57
CA ASP A 98 5.07 0.43 27.68
C ASP A 98 4.38 0.37 26.31
N ASP A 99 4.63 1.36 25.44
CA ASP A 99 4.08 1.38 24.08
C ASP A 99 4.73 0.30 23.20
N ALA A 100 6.02 -0.01 23.42
CA ALA A 100 6.67 -1.14 22.78
C ALA A 100 6.08 -2.49 23.21
N ALA A 101 5.78 -2.67 24.50
CA ALA A 101 5.11 -3.88 25.01
C ALA A 101 3.68 -4.03 24.47
N LYS A 102 2.95 -2.92 24.37
CA LYS A 102 1.63 -2.83 23.76
C LYS A 102 1.67 -3.19 22.27
N ALA A 103 2.60 -2.63 21.49
CA ALA A 103 2.79 -2.97 20.09
C ALA A 103 3.07 -4.47 19.88
N LYS A 104 3.93 -5.07 20.72
CA LYS A 104 4.20 -6.52 20.72
C LYS A 104 2.93 -7.34 20.93
N ARG A 105 2.09 -6.96 21.90
CA ARG A 105 0.81 -7.64 22.17
C ARG A 105 -0.14 -7.58 20.97
N LEU A 106 -0.31 -6.41 20.35
CA LEU A 106 -1.16 -6.24 19.17
C LEU A 106 -0.61 -7.05 17.97
N ALA A 107 0.70 -6.99 17.73
CA ALA A 107 1.34 -7.75 16.65
C ALA A 107 1.15 -9.27 16.82
N ASN A 108 1.30 -9.78 18.05
CA ASN A 108 1.07 -11.20 18.34
C ASN A 108 -0.40 -11.61 18.09
N GLY A 109 -1.36 -10.75 18.44
CA GLY A 109 -2.77 -10.96 18.10
C GLY A 109 -2.99 -11.07 16.59
N LEU A 110 -2.44 -10.12 15.81
CA LEU A 110 -2.53 -10.14 14.35
C LEU A 110 -1.87 -11.39 13.74
N LEU A 111 -0.72 -11.82 14.25
CA LEU A 111 -0.08 -13.08 13.81
C LEU A 111 -0.99 -14.28 14.08
N ALA A 112 -1.63 -14.34 15.25
CA ALA A 112 -2.54 -15.43 15.60
C ALA A 112 -3.76 -15.51 14.66
N LEU A 113 -4.32 -14.37 14.24
CA LEU A 113 -5.46 -14.33 13.30
C LEU A 113 -5.14 -14.95 11.93
N ALA A 114 -3.87 -14.97 11.54
CA ALA A 114 -3.39 -15.56 10.29
C ALA A 114 -2.86 -16.99 10.46
N GLN A 115 -2.71 -17.49 11.69
CA GLN A 115 -2.13 -18.80 12.00
C GLN A 115 -3.16 -19.84 12.44
N LYS A 116 -4.34 -19.41 12.91
CA LYS A 116 -5.42 -20.29 13.38
C LYS A 116 -6.37 -20.77 12.28
N THR A 117 -5.90 -20.68 11.05
CA THR A 117 -6.58 -21.12 9.83
C THR A 117 -5.64 -22.05 9.04
N THR A 118 -6.21 -23.01 8.31
CA THR A 118 -5.47 -23.78 7.31
C THR A 118 -5.61 -23.22 5.90
N THR A 119 -6.46 -22.19 5.71
CA THR A 119 -6.75 -21.56 4.42
C THR A 119 -5.64 -20.56 4.05
N PRO A 120 -4.85 -20.82 3.00
CA PRO A 120 -3.77 -19.91 2.60
C PRO A 120 -4.30 -18.53 2.23
N GLY A 121 -3.71 -17.48 2.81
CA GLY A 121 -4.08 -16.09 2.53
C GLY A 121 -5.28 -15.58 3.33
N PHE A 122 -5.90 -16.41 4.18
CA PHE A 122 -6.99 -16.01 5.05
C PHE A 122 -6.48 -15.28 6.29
N ILE A 123 -7.18 -14.22 6.70
CA ILE A 123 -6.95 -13.50 7.95
C ILE A 123 -8.28 -13.43 8.71
N GLY A 124 -8.31 -14.01 9.91
CA GLY A 124 -9.49 -13.96 10.77
C GLY A 124 -9.82 -12.55 11.26
N ARG A 125 -11.07 -12.35 11.67
CA ARG A 125 -11.56 -11.06 12.20
C ARG A 125 -11.33 -10.92 13.71
N GLY A 126 -11.37 -12.04 14.42
CA GLY A 126 -11.17 -12.16 15.85
C GLY A 126 -11.38 -13.61 16.27
N PHE A 127 -11.52 -13.84 17.57
CA PHE A 127 -11.71 -15.18 18.12
C PHE A 127 -13.02 -15.29 18.90
N ALA A 128 -13.64 -16.47 18.83
CA ALA A 128 -14.72 -16.89 19.72
C ALA A 128 -14.21 -17.06 21.16
N THR A 129 -15.11 -17.43 22.08
CA THR A 129 -14.79 -17.59 23.52
C THR A 129 -13.68 -18.61 23.82
N ASP A 130 -13.47 -19.59 22.96
CA ASP A 130 -12.37 -20.58 23.07
C ASP A 130 -10.99 -20.01 22.66
N GLY A 131 -10.97 -18.77 22.15
CA GLY A 131 -9.78 -18.11 21.63
C GLY A 131 -9.28 -18.69 20.32
N ASN A 132 -10.07 -19.51 19.59
CA ASN A 132 -9.64 -20.23 18.41
C ASN A 132 -10.64 -20.20 17.24
N ALA A 133 -11.90 -20.53 17.49
CA ALA A 133 -12.93 -20.50 16.46
C ALA A 133 -13.14 -19.06 15.94
N HIS A 134 -13.52 -18.94 14.67
CA HIS A 134 -13.64 -17.66 13.98
C HIS A 134 -14.65 -17.78 12.82
N PHE A 135 -15.11 -16.64 12.33
CA PHE A 135 -16.01 -16.58 11.17
C PHE A 135 -15.29 -16.90 9.86
N PRO A 136 -15.92 -17.60 8.92
CA PRO A 136 -15.23 -18.17 7.76
C PRO A 136 -15.04 -17.21 6.58
N VAL A 137 -15.51 -15.96 6.66
CA VAL A 137 -15.38 -14.98 5.58
C VAL A 137 -14.52 -13.78 6.01
N THR A 138 -13.32 -13.68 5.43
CA THR A 138 -12.45 -12.51 5.56
C THR A 138 -12.87 -11.40 4.59
N SER A 139 -12.17 -10.26 4.57
CA SER A 139 -12.38 -9.23 3.56
C SER A 139 -11.12 -8.44 3.27
N SER A 140 -11.14 -7.67 2.18
CA SER A 140 -10.06 -6.75 1.84
C SER A 140 -9.77 -5.74 2.95
N ASP A 141 -10.78 -5.40 3.76
CA ASP A 141 -10.69 -4.48 4.88
C ASP A 141 -10.04 -5.13 6.11
N GLN A 142 -10.04 -6.47 6.24
CA GLN A 142 -9.27 -7.15 7.29
C GLN A 142 -7.79 -7.28 6.89
N ILE A 143 -7.54 -7.67 5.65
CA ILE A 143 -6.19 -8.01 5.18
C ILE A 143 -5.31 -6.76 5.02
N ALA A 144 -5.85 -5.65 4.52
CA ALA A 144 -5.03 -4.47 4.25
C ALA A 144 -4.43 -3.82 5.51
N PRO A 145 -5.21 -3.56 6.58
CA PRO A 145 -4.69 -3.08 7.85
C PRO A 145 -3.76 -4.09 8.52
N TRP A 146 -4.03 -5.39 8.40
CA TRP A 146 -3.14 -6.44 8.89
C TRP A 146 -1.74 -6.32 8.26
N PHE A 147 -1.66 -6.16 6.94
CA PHE A 147 -0.39 -5.91 6.24
C PHE A 147 0.26 -4.60 6.68
N PHE A 148 -0.50 -3.52 6.77
CA PHE A 148 0.02 -2.19 7.09
C PHE A 148 0.56 -2.11 8.53
N GLY A 149 -0.18 -2.63 9.51
CA GLY A 149 0.23 -2.67 10.91
C GLY A 149 1.48 -3.52 11.12
N LEU A 150 1.52 -4.72 10.55
CA LEU A 150 2.67 -5.62 10.67
C LEU A 150 3.92 -5.10 9.94
N TRP A 151 3.76 -4.46 8.77
CA TRP A 151 4.86 -3.77 8.08
C TRP A 151 5.43 -2.65 8.95
N THR A 152 4.56 -1.83 9.56
CA THR A 152 4.98 -0.74 10.45
C THR A 152 5.72 -1.28 11.66
N TYR A 153 5.19 -2.33 12.29
CA TYR A 153 5.82 -2.99 13.43
C TYR A 153 7.19 -3.58 13.07
N ALA A 154 7.31 -4.28 11.95
CA ALA A 154 8.58 -4.87 11.49
C ALA A 154 9.71 -3.84 11.24
N ARG A 155 9.36 -2.56 11.04
CA ARG A 155 10.30 -1.44 10.81
C ARG A 155 10.49 -0.52 12.02
N SER A 156 9.70 -0.71 13.07
CA SER A 156 9.66 0.20 14.23
C SER A 156 10.87 0.12 15.16
N GLY A 157 11.73 -0.89 15.00
CA GLY A 157 12.81 -1.21 15.95
C GLY A 157 12.33 -1.87 17.25
N ILE A 158 11.02 -2.04 17.45
CA ILE A 158 10.42 -2.76 18.58
C ILE A 158 10.65 -4.28 18.54
N PRO A 159 10.44 -4.98 17.40
CA PRO A 159 10.62 -6.43 17.38
C PRO A 159 12.11 -6.80 17.45
N SER A 160 12.39 -7.89 18.16
CA SER A 160 13.65 -8.62 18.01
C SER A 160 13.80 -9.15 16.57
N ALA A 161 15.03 -9.54 16.20
CA ALA A 161 15.28 -10.12 14.88
C ALA A 161 14.42 -11.37 14.61
N ALA A 162 14.19 -12.22 15.62
CA ALA A 162 13.35 -13.41 15.50
C ALA A 162 11.87 -13.06 15.27
N GLU A 163 11.33 -12.12 16.05
CA GLU A 163 9.94 -11.62 15.89
C GLU A 163 9.76 -10.97 14.51
N ARG A 164 10.71 -10.12 14.10
CA ARG A 164 10.71 -9.48 12.78
C ARG A 164 10.70 -10.51 11.65
N ASN A 165 11.53 -11.55 11.75
CA ASN A 165 11.59 -12.61 10.74
C ASN A 165 10.28 -13.43 10.69
N ALA A 166 9.66 -13.71 11.84
CA ALA A 166 8.37 -14.40 11.89
C ALA A 166 7.26 -13.59 11.21
N VAL A 167 7.23 -12.27 11.43
CA VAL A 167 6.30 -11.35 10.76
C VAL A 167 6.51 -11.38 9.25
N ILE A 168 7.75 -11.18 8.79
CA ILE A 168 8.08 -11.14 7.35
C ILE A 168 7.72 -12.46 6.68
N ALA A 169 8.04 -13.59 7.31
CA ALA A 169 7.73 -14.91 6.76
C ALA A 169 6.22 -15.12 6.61
N LEU A 170 5.41 -14.72 7.59
CA LEU A 170 3.96 -14.85 7.51
C LEU A 170 3.37 -13.91 6.46
N MET A 171 3.77 -12.64 6.43
CA MET A 171 3.33 -11.68 5.41
C MET A 171 3.66 -12.16 3.99
N THR A 172 4.85 -12.74 3.79
CA THR A 172 5.28 -13.28 2.50
C THR A 172 4.41 -14.46 2.07
N ARG A 173 4.14 -15.42 2.98
CA ARG A 173 3.25 -16.56 2.70
C ARG A 173 1.83 -16.10 2.37
N THR A 174 1.29 -15.16 3.13
CA THR A 174 -0.05 -14.60 2.90
C THR A 174 -0.14 -13.92 1.53
N ALA A 175 0.84 -13.06 1.20
CA ALA A 175 0.85 -12.36 -0.08
C ALA A 175 1.01 -13.32 -1.26
N GLU A 176 1.80 -14.38 -1.12
CA GLU A 176 1.96 -15.36 -2.18
C GLU A 176 0.69 -16.19 -2.42
N ALA A 177 -0.02 -16.57 -1.36
CA ALA A 177 -1.33 -17.20 -1.45
C ALA A 177 -2.36 -16.28 -2.15
N LEU A 178 -2.42 -15.01 -1.75
CA LEU A 178 -3.28 -14.02 -2.41
C LEU A 178 -2.90 -13.82 -3.87
N ARG A 179 -1.61 -13.79 -4.21
CA ARG A 179 -1.17 -13.68 -5.61
C ARG A 179 -1.63 -14.89 -6.43
N GLN A 180 -1.55 -16.11 -5.88
CA GLN A 180 -2.01 -17.33 -6.54
C GLN A 180 -3.53 -17.30 -6.77
N SER A 181 -4.30 -16.67 -5.89
CA SER A 181 -5.74 -16.43 -6.06
C SER A 181 -6.07 -15.16 -6.86
N GLN A 182 -5.13 -14.61 -7.61
CA GLN A 182 -5.29 -13.35 -8.37
C GLN A 182 -5.78 -12.16 -7.51
N TRP A 183 -5.33 -12.14 -6.25
CA TRP A 183 -5.67 -11.15 -5.22
C TRP A 183 -7.15 -11.16 -4.83
N GLN A 184 -7.81 -12.32 -4.90
CA GLN A 184 -9.13 -12.53 -4.31
C GLN A 184 -8.99 -12.99 -2.85
N MET A 185 -9.84 -12.45 -1.98
CA MET A 185 -9.79 -12.76 -0.54
C MET A 185 -10.46 -14.12 -0.30
N PRO A 186 -9.75 -15.14 0.20
CA PRO A 186 -10.29 -16.49 0.33
C PRO A 186 -11.32 -16.58 1.47
N CYS A 187 -12.24 -17.55 1.38
CA CYS A 187 -13.08 -17.98 2.49
C CYS A 187 -12.63 -19.35 3.02
N GLU A 188 -12.96 -19.68 4.26
CA GLU A 188 -12.71 -21.01 4.83
C GLU A 188 -13.49 -22.11 4.08
N PRO A 189 -13.06 -23.39 4.15
CA PRO A 189 -13.69 -24.50 3.45
C PRO A 189 -15.11 -24.85 3.94
N SER A 190 -15.55 -24.28 5.06
CA SER A 190 -16.94 -24.38 5.51
C SER A 190 -17.89 -23.58 4.62
N MET A 191 -17.38 -22.64 3.82
CA MET A 191 -18.12 -21.99 2.74
C MET A 191 -18.05 -22.82 1.45
N ALA A 192 -18.92 -22.54 0.49
CA ALA A 192 -18.92 -23.18 -0.82
C ALA A 192 -17.53 -23.12 -1.47
N ALA A 193 -17.05 -24.24 -2.01
CA ALA A 193 -15.70 -24.36 -2.54
C ALA A 193 -15.36 -23.25 -3.55
N GLY A 194 -14.20 -22.62 -3.38
CA GLY A 194 -13.75 -21.51 -4.23
C GLY A 194 -14.39 -20.16 -3.93
N SER A 195 -15.19 -20.04 -2.86
CA SER A 195 -15.78 -18.75 -2.45
C SER A 195 -14.71 -17.72 -2.09
N THR A 196 -14.92 -16.49 -2.53
CA THR A 196 -14.08 -15.33 -2.19
C THR A 196 -14.96 -14.13 -1.83
N TYR A 197 -14.45 -13.21 -1.02
CA TYR A 197 -15.17 -12.00 -0.63
C TYR A 197 -14.28 -10.76 -0.67
N GLY A 198 -14.30 -10.07 -1.81
CA GLY A 198 -13.47 -8.91 -2.11
C GLY A 198 -12.21 -9.25 -2.90
N THR A 199 -11.57 -8.22 -3.46
CA THR A 199 -10.34 -8.35 -4.25
C THR A 199 -9.52 -7.07 -4.21
N TRP A 200 -8.20 -7.18 -4.36
CA TRP A 200 -7.34 -6.02 -4.63
C TRP A 200 -7.05 -5.80 -6.12
N ASN A 201 -7.61 -6.62 -7.01
CA ASN A 201 -7.47 -6.48 -8.46
C ASN A 201 -8.67 -5.74 -9.10
N TRP A 202 -9.21 -4.74 -8.40
CA TRP A 202 -10.29 -3.89 -8.90
C TRP A 202 -9.79 -2.48 -9.26
N LYS A 203 -10.69 -1.66 -9.82
CA LYS A 203 -10.42 -0.29 -10.29
C LYS A 203 -10.71 0.82 -9.27
N ASP A 204 -11.24 0.47 -8.09
CA ASP A 204 -11.54 1.46 -7.05
C ASP A 204 -10.27 1.87 -6.28
N PHE A 205 -10.34 3.04 -5.65
CA PHE A 205 -9.21 3.58 -4.89
C PHE A 205 -8.88 2.73 -3.66
N ARG A 206 -9.82 1.96 -3.11
CA ARG A 206 -9.51 1.08 -1.96
C ARG A 206 -8.57 -0.05 -2.36
N SER A 207 -8.85 -0.71 -3.48
CA SER A 207 -8.17 -1.92 -3.97
C SER A 207 -6.77 -1.62 -4.50
N VAL A 208 -6.65 -0.53 -5.26
CA VAL A 208 -5.45 -0.15 -5.99
C VAL A 208 -4.19 -0.03 -5.09
N PRO A 209 -4.15 0.82 -4.05
CA PRO A 209 -2.97 0.99 -3.22
C PRO A 209 -2.68 -0.24 -2.36
N ARG A 210 -3.68 -1.04 -1.98
CA ARG A 210 -3.50 -2.26 -1.17
C ARG A 210 -2.57 -3.27 -1.86
N LEU A 211 -2.79 -3.52 -3.15
CA LEU A 211 -1.94 -4.39 -3.96
C LEU A 211 -0.53 -3.79 -4.12
N LEU A 212 -0.44 -2.52 -4.51
CA LEU A 212 0.85 -1.84 -4.71
C LEU A 212 1.68 -1.86 -3.42
N PHE A 213 1.06 -1.53 -2.29
CA PHE A 213 1.68 -1.52 -0.98
C PHE A 213 2.18 -2.90 -0.59
N ALA A 214 1.36 -3.95 -0.70
CA ALA A 214 1.78 -5.31 -0.33
C ALA A 214 3.05 -5.74 -1.08
N CYS A 215 3.11 -5.50 -2.40
CA CYS A 215 4.32 -5.79 -3.19
C CYS A 215 5.51 -4.92 -2.77
N ARG A 216 5.34 -3.60 -2.64
CA ARG A 216 6.44 -2.68 -2.33
C ARG A 216 6.99 -2.88 -0.92
N ALA A 217 6.12 -3.12 0.06
CA ALA A 217 6.44 -3.41 1.44
C ALA A 217 7.23 -4.72 1.58
N LEU A 218 6.84 -5.78 0.87
CA LEU A 218 7.59 -7.03 0.89
C LEU A 218 8.97 -6.89 0.24
N TYR A 219 9.10 -6.10 -0.83
CA TYR A 219 10.43 -5.80 -1.37
C TYR A 219 11.30 -5.07 -0.35
N GLU A 220 10.78 -4.07 0.36
CA GLU A 220 11.54 -3.38 1.41
C GLU A 220 11.98 -4.33 2.53
N LEU A 221 11.07 -5.19 3.00
CA LEU A 221 11.34 -6.07 4.14
C LEU A 221 12.29 -7.23 3.81
N THR A 222 12.24 -7.73 2.57
CA THR A 222 12.96 -8.95 2.15
C THR A 222 14.16 -8.68 1.24
N SER A 223 14.19 -7.53 0.57
CA SER A 223 15.10 -7.23 -0.55
C SER A 223 14.99 -8.20 -1.75
N ASP A 224 13.94 -9.02 -1.82
CA ASP A 224 13.71 -9.93 -2.94
C ASP A 224 13.14 -9.16 -4.15
N ALA A 225 13.92 -9.12 -5.23
CA ALA A 225 13.62 -8.37 -6.44
C ALA A 225 12.30 -8.78 -7.10
N VAL A 226 11.81 -10.02 -6.86
CA VAL A 226 10.53 -10.48 -7.41
C VAL A 226 9.37 -9.58 -6.94
N TRP A 227 9.42 -9.10 -5.70
CA TRP A 227 8.38 -8.22 -5.15
C TRP A 227 8.42 -6.82 -5.77
N TYR A 228 9.61 -6.32 -6.09
CA TYR A 228 9.76 -5.05 -6.79
C TYR A 228 9.26 -5.14 -8.24
N GLU A 229 9.58 -6.24 -8.93
CA GLU A 229 9.07 -6.50 -10.28
C GLU A 229 7.54 -6.57 -10.26
N ARG A 230 6.95 -7.29 -9.30
CA ARG A 230 5.49 -7.38 -9.13
C ARG A 230 4.85 -6.03 -8.84
N TYR A 231 5.44 -5.22 -7.96
CA TYR A 231 5.00 -3.86 -7.68
C TYR A 231 4.98 -3.02 -8.97
N THR A 232 6.07 -3.05 -9.72
CA THR A 232 6.23 -2.32 -10.98
C THR A 232 5.19 -2.74 -12.01
N ASN A 233 5.10 -4.05 -12.26
CA ASN A 233 4.16 -4.60 -13.23
C ASN A 233 2.72 -4.25 -12.83
N ALA A 234 2.38 -4.33 -11.55
CA ALA A 234 1.06 -3.99 -11.06
C ALA A 234 0.75 -2.48 -11.14
N ALA A 235 1.73 -1.60 -10.92
CA ALA A 235 1.58 -0.16 -11.01
C ALA A 235 1.20 0.30 -12.43
N PHE A 236 1.85 -0.27 -13.44
CA PHE A 236 1.61 0.06 -14.85
C PHE A 236 0.53 -0.80 -15.52
N ALA A 237 0.08 -1.87 -14.89
CA ALA A 237 -1.02 -2.69 -15.40
C ALA A 237 -2.35 -1.94 -15.33
N THR A 238 -3.21 -2.23 -16.30
CA THR A 238 -4.62 -1.81 -16.30
C THR A 238 -5.43 -2.80 -15.45
N PRO A 239 -6.00 -2.39 -14.31
CA PRO A 239 -6.85 -3.27 -13.50
C PRO A 239 -8.09 -3.73 -14.25
N PHE A 240 -8.75 -4.78 -13.75
CA PHE A 240 -10.01 -5.24 -14.33
C PHE A 240 -11.04 -4.11 -14.39
N ARG A 241 -11.75 -3.99 -15.52
CA ARG A 241 -12.72 -2.92 -15.86
C ARG A 241 -12.17 -1.48 -15.88
N SER A 242 -10.84 -1.29 -15.92
CA SER A 242 -10.22 0.02 -16.14
C SER A 242 -9.77 0.20 -17.59
N THR A 243 -9.65 1.46 -18.02
CA THR A 243 -8.97 1.86 -19.27
C THR A 243 -7.63 2.56 -19.01
N VAL A 244 -7.32 2.86 -17.74
CA VAL A 244 -6.09 3.52 -17.30
C VAL A 244 -5.32 2.61 -16.34
N SER A 245 -4.04 2.90 -16.15
CA SER A 245 -3.18 2.14 -15.25
C SER A 245 -3.60 2.25 -13.79
N ARG A 246 -3.15 1.29 -12.98
CA ARG A 246 -3.35 1.31 -11.53
C ARG A 246 -2.75 2.55 -10.88
N LEU A 247 -1.59 3.02 -11.35
CA LEU A 247 -0.96 4.22 -10.82
C LEU A 247 -1.78 5.49 -11.13
N GLU A 248 -2.37 5.57 -12.32
CA GLU A 248 -3.29 6.66 -12.68
C GLU A 248 -4.57 6.65 -11.85
N LEU A 249 -5.16 5.48 -11.58
CA LEU A 249 -6.31 5.36 -10.66
C LEU A 249 -5.92 5.75 -9.24
N CYS A 250 -4.76 5.31 -8.76
CA CYS A 250 -4.26 5.65 -7.43
C CYS A 250 -4.20 7.17 -7.24
N ALA A 251 -3.67 7.90 -8.23
CA ALA A 251 -3.54 9.36 -8.17
C ALA A 251 -4.86 10.12 -8.07
N ARG A 252 -6.00 9.50 -8.37
CA ARG A 252 -7.32 10.13 -8.22
C ARG A 252 -7.81 10.16 -6.76
N GLY A 253 -7.23 9.33 -5.89
CA GLY A 253 -7.60 9.26 -4.47
C GLY A 253 -9.05 8.81 -4.24
N MET A 254 -9.52 8.97 -2.99
CA MET A 254 -10.89 8.65 -2.60
C MET A 254 -11.95 9.41 -3.41
N ALA A 255 -11.62 10.61 -3.91
CA ALA A 255 -12.52 11.42 -4.73
C ALA A 255 -13.07 10.67 -5.96
N TRP A 256 -12.30 9.73 -6.52
CA TRP A 256 -12.74 8.87 -7.62
C TRP A 256 -13.92 7.97 -7.23
N ASP A 257 -13.84 7.35 -6.06
CA ASP A 257 -14.87 6.46 -5.57
C ASP A 257 -16.12 7.27 -5.18
N VAL A 258 -15.97 8.28 -4.32
CA VAL A 258 -17.11 8.97 -3.67
C VAL A 258 -17.82 10.00 -4.56
N ASN A 259 -17.20 10.43 -5.65
CA ASN A 259 -17.85 11.33 -6.62
C ASN A 259 -18.19 10.64 -7.95
N GLY A 260 -17.71 9.41 -8.14
CA GLY A 260 -17.85 8.68 -9.39
C GLY A 260 -18.48 7.32 -9.19
N GLU A 261 -17.67 6.35 -8.77
CA GLU A 261 -18.04 4.92 -8.78
C GLU A 261 -19.14 4.56 -7.78
N ASP A 262 -19.11 5.14 -6.58
CA ASP A 262 -20.08 4.85 -5.52
C ASP A 262 -20.26 6.06 -4.57
N PRO A 263 -21.19 6.98 -4.90
CA PRO A 263 -21.47 8.14 -4.05
C PRO A 263 -21.96 7.81 -2.64
N ALA A 264 -22.45 6.60 -2.38
CA ALA A 264 -22.88 6.18 -1.03
C ALA A 264 -21.68 6.03 -0.07
N LEU A 265 -20.45 5.98 -0.60
CA LEU A 265 -19.23 5.91 0.20
C LEU A 265 -18.74 7.26 0.72
N ARG A 266 -19.41 8.37 0.40
CA ARG A 266 -19.01 9.72 0.84
C ARG A 266 -18.90 9.85 2.36
N GLU A 267 -19.73 9.12 3.10
CA GLU A 267 -19.74 9.10 4.57
C GLU A 267 -19.06 7.84 5.15
N ASN A 268 -18.12 7.26 4.40
CA ASN A 268 -17.37 6.07 4.79
C ASN A 268 -15.85 6.30 4.65
N SER A 269 -15.35 7.44 5.08
CA SER A 269 -13.92 7.77 5.09
C SER A 269 -13.07 6.77 5.89
N TRP A 270 -13.63 6.11 6.91
CA TRP A 270 -12.91 5.17 7.75
C TRP A 270 -12.25 4.00 6.98
N ILE A 271 -12.92 3.44 5.97
CA ILE A 271 -12.36 2.36 5.12
C ILE A 271 -11.26 2.84 4.16
N TYR A 272 -11.11 4.16 4.00
CA TYR A 272 -10.06 4.78 3.18
C TYR A 272 -8.79 5.11 3.97
N VAL A 273 -8.86 5.16 5.30
CA VAL A 273 -7.70 5.46 6.17
C VAL A 273 -6.51 4.55 5.85
N VAL A 274 -6.74 3.24 5.75
CA VAL A 274 -5.67 2.29 5.42
C VAL A 274 -5.09 2.54 4.04
N SER A 275 -5.92 2.83 3.04
CA SER A 275 -5.46 3.10 1.68
C SER A 275 -4.65 4.39 1.62
N GLN A 276 -5.08 5.44 2.34
CA GLN A 276 -4.32 6.69 2.49
C GLN A 276 -2.96 6.43 3.16
N ALA A 277 -2.93 5.67 4.26
CA ALA A 277 -1.71 5.35 4.98
C ALA A 277 -0.74 4.51 4.14
N GLN A 278 -1.27 3.56 3.35
CA GLN A 278 -0.50 2.76 2.40
C GLN A 278 0.06 3.59 1.24
N VAL A 279 -0.70 4.56 0.71
CA VAL A 279 -0.17 5.51 -0.29
C VAL A 279 0.93 6.37 0.32
N ARG A 280 0.81 6.80 1.58
CA ARG A 280 1.87 7.53 2.25
C ARG A 280 3.14 6.69 2.38
N ALA A 281 3.01 5.45 2.83
CA ALA A 281 4.12 4.51 2.89
C ALA A 281 4.75 4.24 1.50
N LEU A 282 3.93 4.11 0.46
CA LEU A 282 4.39 3.97 -0.93
C LEU A 282 5.18 5.19 -1.38
N LEU A 283 4.70 6.40 -1.07
CA LEU A 283 5.44 7.64 -1.32
C LEU A 283 6.79 7.61 -0.62
N ASP A 284 6.85 7.26 0.66
CA ASP A 284 8.09 7.27 1.44
C ASP A 284 9.10 6.22 0.95
N MET A 285 8.62 5.05 0.49
CA MET A 285 9.46 4.00 -0.09
C MET A 285 9.91 4.30 -1.53
N GLU A 286 9.18 5.14 -2.28
CA GLU A 286 9.43 5.38 -3.69
C GLU A 286 10.59 6.36 -3.90
N THR A 287 11.44 6.07 -4.88
CA THR A 287 12.60 6.88 -5.29
C THR A 287 12.41 7.53 -6.66
N ASP A 288 11.49 7.00 -7.47
CA ASP A 288 11.09 7.55 -8.75
C ASP A 288 10.19 8.79 -8.54
N GLU A 289 10.71 9.99 -8.84
CA GLU A 289 9.96 11.24 -8.65
C GLU A 289 8.68 11.35 -9.50
N THR A 290 8.63 10.66 -10.65
CA THR A 290 7.42 10.61 -11.47
C THR A 290 6.32 9.83 -10.74
N ILE A 291 6.66 8.64 -10.23
CA ILE A 291 5.73 7.79 -9.46
C ILE A 291 5.34 8.48 -8.13
N ARG A 292 6.31 9.08 -7.42
CA ARG A 292 6.05 9.90 -6.22
C ARG A 292 5.04 11.01 -6.52
N GLY A 293 5.10 11.61 -7.70
CA GLY A 293 4.10 12.58 -8.17
C GLY A 293 2.66 12.04 -8.19
N PHE A 294 2.46 10.77 -8.57
CA PHE A 294 1.12 10.14 -8.50
C PHE A 294 0.67 9.94 -7.06
N TYR A 295 1.55 9.49 -6.17
CA TYR A 295 1.21 9.30 -4.76
C TYR A 295 0.93 10.62 -4.03
N ARG A 296 1.70 11.70 -4.29
CA ARG A 296 1.39 13.03 -3.74
C ARG A 296 0.01 13.53 -4.18
N ARG A 297 -0.36 13.34 -5.45
CA ARG A 297 -1.70 13.68 -5.96
C ARG A 297 -2.79 12.85 -5.28
N SER A 298 -2.56 11.55 -5.13
CA SER A 298 -3.47 10.64 -4.43
C SER A 298 -3.76 11.08 -2.99
N LEU A 299 -2.69 11.36 -2.23
CA LEU A 299 -2.77 11.82 -0.84
C LEU A 299 -3.55 13.13 -0.70
N THR A 300 -3.28 14.08 -1.60
CA THR A 300 -3.95 15.39 -1.62
C THR A 300 -5.43 15.23 -1.98
N ALA A 301 -5.76 14.52 -3.06
CA ALA A 301 -7.13 14.33 -3.52
C ALA A 301 -8.00 13.61 -2.48
N THR A 302 -7.44 12.62 -1.79
CA THR A 302 -8.14 11.91 -0.70
C THR A 302 -8.38 12.84 0.49
N ALA A 303 -7.38 13.64 0.88
CA ALA A 303 -7.52 14.59 1.98
C ALA A 303 -8.52 15.70 1.68
N GLU A 304 -8.53 16.25 0.47
CA GLU A 304 -9.52 17.26 0.05
C GLU A 304 -10.95 16.70 0.10
N ALA A 305 -11.15 15.45 -0.32
CA ALA A 305 -12.46 14.79 -0.28
C ALA A 305 -12.92 14.48 1.15
N ALA A 306 -11.99 14.17 2.07
CA ALA A 306 -12.32 13.86 3.46
C ALA A 306 -12.49 15.11 4.34
N LEU A 307 -11.83 16.23 4.00
CA LEU A 307 -11.76 17.43 4.84
C LEU A 307 -13.11 17.94 5.38
N PRO A 308 -14.21 17.97 4.61
CA PRO A 308 -15.50 18.45 5.12
C PRO A 308 -16.05 17.62 6.28
N LEU A 309 -15.76 16.31 6.32
CA LEU A 309 -16.31 15.37 7.31
C LEU A 309 -15.78 15.60 8.72
N VAL A 310 -14.66 16.32 8.87
CA VAL A 310 -14.05 16.58 10.19
C VAL A 310 -14.95 17.45 11.07
N TYR A 311 -15.89 18.20 10.51
CA TYR A 311 -16.76 19.10 11.27
C TYR A 311 -18.05 18.43 11.78
N ASP A 312 -18.39 17.24 11.28
CA ASP A 312 -19.67 16.59 11.58
C ASP A 312 -19.82 16.17 13.05
N TYR A 313 -18.73 16.20 13.85
CA TYR A 313 -18.80 15.90 15.28
C TYR A 313 -19.61 16.91 16.11
N GLU A 314 -19.82 18.12 15.59
CA GLU A 314 -20.50 19.19 16.33
C GLU A 314 -21.97 18.84 16.65
N ASP A 315 -22.58 17.95 15.86
CA ASP A 315 -23.95 17.45 16.04
C ASP A 315 -24.02 16.20 16.93
N PHE A 316 -22.89 15.76 17.52
CA PHE A 316 -22.87 14.53 18.30
C PHE A 316 -23.61 14.68 19.65
N GLU A 317 -24.60 13.82 19.84
CA GLU A 317 -25.25 13.58 21.13
C GLU A 317 -25.04 12.15 21.65
N TYR A 318 -25.01 12.00 22.97
CA TYR A 318 -24.90 10.70 23.62
C TYR A 318 -26.25 9.99 23.68
N HIS A 319 -26.34 8.82 23.04
CA HIS A 319 -27.49 7.93 23.14
C HIS A 319 -27.07 6.51 23.55
N PRO A 320 -27.95 5.73 24.18
CA PRO A 320 -27.70 4.33 24.46
C PRO A 320 -27.39 3.53 23.17
N VAL A 321 -26.44 2.60 23.28
CA VAL A 321 -26.05 1.67 22.21
C VAL A 321 -26.33 0.25 22.67
N ASN A 322 -26.98 -0.56 21.82
CA ASN A 322 -27.47 -1.87 22.23
C ASN A 322 -26.37 -2.91 22.53
N THR A 323 -25.23 -3.04 21.88
CA THR A 323 -24.22 -4.13 22.10
C THR A 323 -24.68 -5.62 22.10
N ASP A 324 -25.92 -6.01 22.40
CA ASP A 324 -26.40 -7.39 22.31
C ASP A 324 -26.75 -7.77 20.87
N TRP A 325 -25.74 -8.27 20.15
CA TRP A 325 -25.88 -8.74 18.77
C TRP A 325 -26.71 -10.02 18.63
N ARG A 326 -26.94 -10.79 19.71
CA ARG A 326 -27.76 -12.01 19.61
C ARG A 326 -29.23 -11.70 19.37
N THR A 327 -29.66 -10.48 19.63
CA THR A 327 -30.97 -9.97 19.19
C THR A 327 -31.19 -10.15 17.68
N LEU A 328 -30.13 -10.20 16.87
CA LEU A 328 -30.18 -10.37 15.41
C LEU A 328 -30.40 -11.82 14.94
N LEU A 329 -30.31 -12.81 15.86
CA LEU A 329 -30.40 -14.24 15.51
C LEU A 329 -31.79 -14.63 14.99
N HIS A 330 -32.84 -13.86 15.30
CA HIS A 330 -34.17 -14.09 14.75
C HIS A 330 -34.23 -13.93 13.21
N LYS A 331 -33.27 -13.23 12.60
CA LYS A 331 -33.10 -13.11 11.14
C LYS A 331 -32.10 -14.11 10.55
N TRP A 332 -31.38 -14.85 11.39
CA TRP A 332 -30.42 -15.83 10.93
C TRP A 332 -31.11 -16.96 10.17
N LYS A 333 -30.43 -17.42 9.12
CA LYS A 333 -30.80 -18.60 8.33
C LYS A 333 -29.53 -19.33 7.95
N ALA A 334 -29.59 -20.65 7.82
CA ALA A 334 -28.48 -21.42 7.28
C ALA A 334 -28.07 -20.91 5.89
N HIS A 335 -26.77 -20.78 5.64
CA HIS A 335 -26.19 -20.28 4.41
C HIS A 335 -24.77 -20.83 4.25
N THR A 336 -24.31 -20.91 3.01
CA THR A 336 -22.99 -21.49 2.67
C THR A 336 -22.17 -20.61 1.74
N THR A 337 -22.71 -19.46 1.29
CA THR A 337 -21.99 -18.53 0.42
C THR A 337 -21.83 -17.14 1.06
N PRO A 338 -20.75 -16.40 0.75
CA PRO A 338 -20.59 -15.02 1.20
C PRO A 338 -21.73 -14.09 0.78
N LYS A 339 -22.33 -14.32 -0.39
CA LYS A 339 -23.45 -13.51 -0.90
C LYS A 339 -24.73 -13.71 -0.10
N GLU A 340 -25.02 -14.94 0.32
CA GLU A 340 -26.14 -15.21 1.23
C GLU A 340 -25.89 -14.60 2.60
N ALA A 341 -24.66 -14.72 3.12
CA ALA A 341 -24.25 -14.09 4.37
C ALA A 341 -24.46 -12.58 4.34
N GLU A 342 -24.05 -11.92 3.26
CA GLU A 342 -24.26 -10.49 3.04
C GLU A 342 -25.75 -10.14 2.98
N SER A 343 -26.56 -10.94 2.27
CA SER A 343 -28.01 -10.73 2.21
C SER A 343 -28.67 -10.82 3.59
N ILE A 344 -28.23 -11.75 4.45
CA ILE A 344 -28.68 -11.86 5.84
C ILE A 344 -28.23 -10.64 6.63
N ALA A 345 -26.95 -10.26 6.52
CA ALA A 345 -26.38 -9.16 7.26
C ALA A 345 -27.04 -7.81 6.92
N GLN A 346 -27.37 -7.56 5.65
CA GLN A 346 -28.11 -6.36 5.23
C GLN A 346 -29.53 -6.31 5.83
N LYS A 347 -30.20 -7.46 6.00
CA LYS A 347 -31.50 -7.51 6.69
C LYS A 347 -31.35 -7.27 8.19
N GLN A 348 -30.27 -7.75 8.79
CA GLN A 348 -29.93 -7.53 10.20
C GLN A 348 -29.58 -6.07 10.48
N LEU A 349 -28.95 -5.36 9.54
CA LEU A 349 -28.58 -3.95 9.69
C LEU A 349 -29.77 -3.06 10.11
N ILE A 350 -30.98 -3.35 9.60
CA ILE A 350 -32.20 -2.60 9.96
C ILE A 350 -32.48 -2.65 11.47
N ASP A 351 -32.26 -3.80 12.12
CA ASP A 351 -32.51 -3.95 13.57
C ASP A 351 -31.27 -3.61 14.39
N TRP A 352 -30.09 -3.72 13.78
CA TRP A 352 -28.82 -3.38 14.42
C TRP A 352 -28.62 -1.87 14.54
N ALA A 353 -29.15 -1.11 13.58
CA ALA A 353 -29.10 0.33 13.56
C ALA A 353 -29.81 0.93 14.79
N SER A 354 -29.20 1.93 15.40
CA SER A 354 -29.77 2.72 16.49
C SER A 354 -29.21 4.13 16.43
N VAL A 355 -29.90 5.09 17.04
CA VAL A 355 -29.44 6.49 17.11
C VAL A 355 -28.03 6.56 17.70
N GLY A 356 -27.76 5.85 18.80
CA GLY A 356 -26.42 5.81 19.41
C GLY A 356 -25.34 5.28 18.47
N ARG A 357 -25.58 4.17 17.76
CA ARG A 357 -24.60 3.67 16.78
C ARG A 357 -24.41 4.61 15.61
N MET A 358 -25.48 5.26 15.14
CA MET A 358 -25.36 6.25 14.06
C MET A 358 -24.53 7.45 14.51
N HIS A 359 -24.66 7.89 15.76
CA HIS A 359 -23.84 8.97 16.31
C HIS A 359 -22.37 8.55 16.43
N GLU A 360 -22.07 7.37 16.99
CA GLU A 360 -20.69 6.89 17.09
C GLU A 360 -20.04 6.61 15.72
N THR A 361 -20.80 6.13 14.73
CA THR A 361 -20.26 5.85 13.39
C THR A 361 -20.17 7.11 12.51
N ARG A 362 -21.22 7.92 12.42
CA ARG A 362 -21.25 9.09 11.53
C ARG A 362 -20.57 10.32 12.14
N LEU A 363 -20.81 10.60 13.42
CA LEU A 363 -20.43 11.87 14.07
C LEU A 363 -19.19 11.72 14.98
N LEU A 364 -18.61 10.52 15.08
CA LEU A 364 -17.33 10.30 15.76
C LEU A 364 -16.31 9.59 14.84
N ARG A 365 -16.62 8.39 14.34
CA ARG A 365 -15.68 7.62 13.50
C ARG A 365 -15.32 8.39 12.23
N GLU A 366 -16.28 8.94 11.48
CA GLU A 366 -15.97 9.66 10.23
C GLU A 366 -15.13 10.93 10.48
N PRO A 367 -15.45 11.82 11.44
CA PRO A 367 -14.59 12.96 11.75
C PRO A 367 -13.15 12.57 12.12
N MET A 368 -12.98 11.54 12.97
CA MET A 368 -11.65 11.07 13.39
C MET A 368 -10.88 10.43 12.24
N SER A 369 -11.57 9.66 11.39
CA SER A 369 -11.01 9.07 10.17
C SER A 369 -10.54 10.15 9.19
N ALA A 370 -11.40 11.13 8.94
CA ALA A 370 -11.11 12.23 8.03
C ALA A 370 -9.94 13.09 8.51
N ALA A 371 -9.88 13.37 9.82
CA ALA A 371 -8.73 14.06 10.41
C ALA A 371 -7.44 13.26 10.18
N TRP A 372 -7.45 11.95 10.40
CA TRP A 372 -6.29 11.10 10.15
C TRP A 372 -5.86 11.11 8.68
N ILE A 373 -6.81 11.03 7.75
CA ILE A 373 -6.56 11.10 6.31
C ILE A 373 -5.85 12.41 5.94
N VAL A 374 -6.30 13.54 6.52
CA VAL A 374 -5.67 14.85 6.31
C VAL A 374 -4.24 14.87 6.87
N MET A 375 -3.99 14.34 8.07
CA MET A 375 -2.65 14.31 8.65
C MET A 375 -1.67 13.45 7.82
N LEU A 376 -2.13 12.30 7.32
CA LEU A 376 -1.34 11.41 6.46
C LEU A 376 -0.97 12.04 5.11
N SER A 377 -1.71 13.05 4.66
CA SER A 377 -1.47 13.69 3.36
C SER A 377 -0.11 14.38 3.27
N GLY A 378 0.40 14.93 4.39
CA GLY A 378 1.56 15.81 4.40
C GLY A 378 1.35 17.14 3.68
N ASP A 379 0.14 17.48 3.23
CA ASP A 379 -0.15 18.81 2.69
C ASP A 379 -0.29 19.80 3.84
N MET A 380 0.78 20.59 4.06
CA MET A 380 0.84 21.57 5.14
C MET A 380 -0.27 22.60 5.11
N ARG A 381 -0.87 22.90 3.95
CA ARG A 381 -2.00 23.83 3.85
C ARG A 381 -3.25 23.20 4.45
N LEU A 382 -3.51 21.93 4.14
CA LEU A 382 -4.67 21.19 4.67
C LEU A 382 -4.48 20.91 6.17
N ILE A 383 -3.28 20.48 6.58
CA ILE A 383 -2.96 20.22 7.99
C ILE A 383 -3.10 21.49 8.83
N ALA A 384 -2.54 22.63 8.36
CA ALA A 384 -2.66 23.90 9.10
C ALA A 384 -4.12 24.35 9.24
N ARG A 385 -4.95 24.15 8.20
CA ARG A 385 -6.39 24.41 8.25
C ARG A 385 -7.11 23.52 9.26
N MET A 386 -6.67 22.27 9.42
CA MET A 386 -7.36 21.26 10.23
C MET A 386 -6.87 21.12 11.66
N LYS A 387 -5.70 21.68 12.01
CA LYS A 387 -5.14 21.56 13.36
C LYS A 387 -6.12 21.98 14.47
N LEU A 388 -6.66 23.20 14.40
CA LEU A 388 -7.57 23.70 15.45
C LEU A 388 -8.93 22.96 15.48
N PRO A 389 -9.63 22.74 14.35
CA PRO A 389 -10.84 21.93 14.33
C PRO A 389 -10.63 20.52 14.90
N PHE A 390 -9.51 19.87 14.56
CA PHE A 390 -9.19 18.55 15.07
C PHE A 390 -8.91 18.56 16.58
N GLU A 391 -8.15 19.52 17.09
CA GLU A 391 -7.92 19.69 18.54
C GLU A 391 -9.24 19.88 19.30
N ARG A 392 -10.20 20.63 18.74
CA ARG A 392 -11.54 20.77 19.32
C ARG A 392 -12.30 19.44 19.34
N ALA A 393 -12.30 18.71 18.23
CA ALA A 393 -12.91 17.38 18.16
C ALA A 393 -12.32 16.42 19.20
N LEU A 394 -11.00 16.40 19.40
CA LEU A 394 -10.35 15.59 20.44
C LEU A 394 -10.81 15.93 21.87
N THR A 395 -11.20 17.18 22.12
CA THR A 395 -11.66 17.62 23.45
C THR A 395 -13.17 17.51 23.65
N PHE A 396 -13.93 17.21 22.58
CA PHE A 396 -15.39 17.25 22.61
C PHE A 396 -16.00 16.07 23.37
N PHE A 397 -15.41 14.88 23.24
CA PHE A 397 -15.99 13.64 23.74
C PHE A 397 -15.49 13.26 25.13
N ASP A 398 -16.41 12.80 25.97
CA ASP A 398 -16.16 11.87 27.06
C ASP A 398 -16.05 10.44 26.51
N TYR A 399 -14.81 9.94 26.38
CA TYR A 399 -14.51 8.65 25.77
C TYR A 399 -15.02 7.45 26.58
N GLN A 400 -15.17 7.61 27.91
CA GLN A 400 -15.61 6.51 28.78
C GLN A 400 -17.10 6.17 28.60
N ARG A 401 -17.87 7.07 27.98
CA ARG A 401 -19.29 6.88 27.69
C ARG A 401 -19.57 6.20 26.34
N LEU A 402 -18.54 6.01 25.52
CA LEU A 402 -18.67 5.43 24.19
C LEU A 402 -18.65 3.90 24.26
N SER A 403 -19.41 3.27 23.36
CA SER A 403 -19.50 1.81 23.23
C SER A 403 -18.52 1.23 22.23
N SER A 404 -17.99 2.00 21.28
CA SER A 404 -17.03 1.57 20.26
C SER A 404 -15.68 2.31 20.38
N PRO A 405 -14.53 1.66 20.09
CA PRO A 405 -13.22 2.30 20.23
C PRO A 405 -12.80 3.10 19.00
N VAL A 406 -13.69 3.36 18.04
CA VAL A 406 -13.40 4.05 16.76
C VAL A 406 -12.65 5.39 16.91
N TYR A 407 -12.73 6.01 18.09
CA TYR A 407 -11.93 7.19 18.45
C TYR A 407 -10.40 6.92 18.52
N PHE A 408 -9.94 5.67 18.48
CA PHE A 408 -8.52 5.32 18.33
C PHE A 408 -7.90 6.01 17.10
N MET A 409 -8.69 6.26 16.06
CA MET A 409 -8.26 6.98 14.86
C MET A 409 -7.87 8.43 15.18
N GLY A 410 -8.50 9.04 16.18
CA GLY A 410 -8.13 10.36 16.71
C GLY A 410 -6.79 10.32 17.43
N GLU A 411 -6.52 9.30 18.24
CA GLU A 411 -5.19 9.08 18.84
C GLU A 411 -4.12 8.92 17.75
N CYS A 412 -4.36 8.08 16.75
CA CYS A 412 -3.45 7.88 15.63
C CYS A 412 -3.20 9.19 14.84
N ALA A 413 -4.26 9.95 14.55
CA ALA A 413 -4.17 11.23 13.86
C ALA A 413 -3.35 12.26 14.66
N TYR A 414 -3.50 12.27 15.99
CA TYR A 414 -2.75 13.17 16.86
C TYR A 414 -1.24 12.92 16.80
N TYR A 415 -0.81 11.66 16.93
CA TYR A 415 0.62 11.34 16.80
C TYR A 415 1.15 11.54 15.38
N GLU A 416 0.32 11.36 14.35
CA GLU A 416 0.70 11.68 12.99
C GLU A 416 0.90 13.19 12.78
N MET A 417 0.04 14.01 13.39
CA MET A 417 0.16 15.47 13.40
C MET A 417 1.43 15.91 14.12
N LEU A 418 1.73 15.37 15.30
CA LEU A 418 2.92 15.72 16.08
C LEU A 418 4.22 15.42 15.35
N ALA A 419 4.25 14.34 14.59
CA ALA A 419 5.42 13.98 13.79
C ALA A 419 5.61 14.87 12.55
N GLY A 420 4.64 15.74 12.21
CA GLY A 420 4.67 16.57 11.01
C GLY A 420 4.37 15.77 9.73
N GLY A 421 3.55 14.72 9.82
CA GLY A 421 3.44 13.68 8.79
C GLY A 421 4.65 12.73 8.85
N TYR A 422 4.73 11.70 8.00
CA TYR A 422 5.97 10.90 7.87
C TYR A 422 7.12 11.75 7.29
N GLY A 423 7.71 12.62 8.10
CA GLY A 423 9.09 13.03 7.98
C GLY A 423 9.93 11.92 8.60
N THR A 424 10.55 11.11 7.73
CA THR A 424 11.63 10.16 8.04
C THR A 424 11.59 9.58 9.46
N ILE A 425 10.79 8.54 9.68
CA ILE A 425 11.31 7.45 10.52
C ILE A 425 12.62 7.09 9.82
N ALA A 426 13.75 7.22 10.51
CA ALA A 426 15.04 6.80 10.00
C ALA A 426 14.95 5.29 9.74
N ALA A 427 14.43 4.91 8.57
CA ALA A 427 14.80 3.67 7.96
C ALA A 427 16.30 3.82 7.72
N ASP A 428 17.08 2.90 8.25
CA ASP A 428 18.41 2.67 7.72
C ASP A 428 18.29 2.77 6.20
N PRO A 429 19.12 3.60 5.53
CA PRO A 429 19.02 3.76 4.10
C PRO A 429 18.96 2.36 3.51
N ILE A 430 17.83 2.04 2.85
CA ILE A 430 17.68 0.81 2.09
C ILE A 430 18.97 0.74 1.29
N PRO A 431 19.80 -0.32 1.45
CA PRO A 431 21.00 -0.43 0.67
C PRO A 431 20.54 -0.36 -0.77
N VAL A 432 20.86 0.75 -1.45
CA VAL A 432 20.72 0.85 -2.89
C VAL A 432 21.67 -0.21 -3.39
N ARG A 433 21.14 -1.42 -3.63
CA ARG A 433 21.95 -2.45 -4.28
C ARG A 433 22.41 -1.87 -5.61
N PRO A 434 23.66 -2.16 -6.01
CA PRO A 434 24.30 -1.44 -7.08
C PRO A 434 23.48 -1.51 -8.36
N VAL A 435 23.67 -0.46 -9.16
CA VAL A 435 23.56 -0.48 -10.62
C VAL A 435 23.78 -1.90 -11.16
N ALA A 436 22.94 -2.34 -12.11
CA ALA A 436 23.27 -3.54 -12.86
C ALA A 436 24.65 -3.31 -13.51
N GLU A 437 25.62 -4.13 -13.15
CA GLU A 437 27.01 -3.99 -13.57
C GLU A 437 27.46 -5.29 -14.24
N ASN A 438 28.22 -5.16 -15.32
CA ASN A 438 29.10 -6.21 -15.80
C ASN A 438 30.45 -5.59 -16.18
N ASP A 439 31.40 -6.41 -16.61
CA ASP A 439 32.77 -5.99 -16.90
C ASP A 439 32.87 -4.93 -18.03
N THR A 440 31.81 -4.79 -18.83
CA THR A 440 31.78 -3.91 -20.02
C THR A 440 31.01 -2.61 -19.79
N VAL A 441 29.94 -2.63 -19.00
CA VAL A 441 29.01 -1.49 -18.82
C VAL A 441 28.53 -1.41 -17.37
N SER A 442 28.40 -0.18 -16.87
CA SER A 442 27.55 0.12 -15.70
C SER A 442 26.51 1.15 -16.11
N ALA A 443 25.23 0.96 -15.77
CA ALA A 443 24.18 1.91 -16.15
C ALA A 443 23.79 2.82 -14.98
N LYS A 444 24.07 4.12 -15.07
CA LYS A 444 23.58 5.09 -14.08
C LYS A 444 22.09 5.31 -14.31
N LYS A 445 21.26 4.91 -13.34
CA LYS A 445 19.84 5.27 -13.33
C LYS A 445 19.73 6.79 -13.28
N ALA A 446 19.07 7.41 -14.25
CA ALA A 446 18.47 8.72 -14.02
C ALA A 446 17.32 8.50 -12.99
N ALA A 447 17.05 9.48 -12.13
CA ALA A 447 15.90 9.42 -11.23
C ALA A 447 14.62 9.25 -12.08
N GLY A 448 13.83 8.20 -11.84
CA GLY A 448 12.60 7.97 -12.60
C GLY A 448 12.49 6.68 -13.43
N TRP A 449 13.32 5.65 -13.20
CA TRP A 449 13.35 4.46 -14.05
C TRP A 449 13.13 3.13 -13.32
N ILE A 450 12.24 2.31 -13.88
CA ILE A 450 12.09 0.90 -13.52
C ILE A 450 12.29 -0.03 -14.72
N GLY A 451 13.00 -1.15 -14.52
CA GLY A 451 13.13 -2.24 -15.49
C GLY A 451 14.39 -2.25 -16.35
N LEU A 452 15.44 -1.48 -16.02
CA LEU A 452 16.71 -1.55 -16.76
C LEU A 452 17.34 -2.94 -16.66
N LYS A 453 17.63 -3.56 -17.80
CA LYS A 453 18.29 -4.86 -17.92
C LYS A 453 19.60 -4.71 -18.67
N ILE A 454 20.66 -5.32 -18.11
CA ILE A 454 21.95 -5.50 -18.77
C ILE A 454 22.17 -6.99 -18.98
N GLY A 455 22.61 -7.39 -20.16
CA GLY A 455 22.92 -8.79 -20.43
C GLY A 455 23.87 -8.95 -21.61
N ALA A 456 24.47 -10.14 -21.74
CA ALA A 456 25.22 -10.49 -22.93
C ALA A 456 24.29 -10.56 -24.15
N VAL A 457 24.79 -10.13 -25.31
CA VAL A 457 24.10 -10.35 -26.58
C VAL A 457 24.05 -11.85 -26.84
N THR A 458 22.83 -12.40 -26.91
CA THR A 458 22.58 -13.82 -27.19
C THR A 458 21.41 -13.95 -28.18
N PRO A 459 21.23 -15.10 -28.85
CA PRO A 459 20.06 -15.34 -29.70
C PRO A 459 18.71 -15.21 -28.98
N ALA A 460 18.70 -15.32 -27.64
CA ALA A 460 17.49 -15.21 -26.82
C ALA A 460 17.23 -13.78 -26.32
N MET A 461 18.00 -12.78 -26.77
CA MET A 461 17.84 -11.41 -26.28
C MET A 461 16.48 -10.82 -26.66
N LYS A 462 16.01 -9.90 -25.83
CA LYS A 462 14.71 -9.25 -25.96
C LYS A 462 14.82 -7.76 -25.67
N ARG A 463 14.04 -6.94 -26.37
CA ARG A 463 13.88 -5.52 -26.05
C ARG A 463 12.70 -5.27 -25.11
N CYS A 464 12.62 -4.07 -24.55
CA CYS A 464 11.58 -3.68 -23.58
C CYS A 464 11.59 -4.51 -22.29
N SER A 465 12.77 -4.78 -21.74
CA SER A 465 12.92 -5.59 -20.51
C SER A 465 12.22 -6.94 -20.61
N ASP A 466 12.67 -7.77 -21.55
CA ASP A 466 12.16 -9.14 -21.79
C ASP A 466 10.80 -9.29 -22.45
N LYS A 467 10.22 -8.20 -22.96
CA LYS A 467 8.90 -8.25 -23.60
C LYS A 467 8.93 -8.74 -25.04
N PHE A 468 9.84 -8.21 -25.86
CA PHE A 468 9.79 -8.46 -27.31
C PHE A 468 11.05 -9.17 -27.81
N PRO A 469 10.94 -10.38 -28.38
CA PRO A 469 12.09 -11.12 -28.89
C PRO A 469 12.75 -10.42 -30.06
N ILE A 470 14.08 -10.36 -30.02
CA ILE A 470 14.89 -10.00 -31.19
C ILE A 470 14.98 -11.24 -32.07
N THR A 471 14.57 -11.12 -33.34
CA THR A 471 14.50 -12.23 -34.29
C THR A 471 15.69 -12.24 -35.25
N VAL A 472 16.30 -11.07 -35.53
CA VAL A 472 17.54 -10.96 -36.29
C VAL A 472 18.42 -9.89 -35.65
N SER A 473 19.65 -10.26 -35.29
CA SER A 473 20.67 -9.36 -34.73
C SER A 473 21.86 -9.24 -35.69
N PRO A 474 22.46 -8.04 -35.85
CA PRO A 474 23.74 -7.88 -36.52
C PRO A 474 24.84 -8.75 -35.91
N GLU A 475 25.71 -9.32 -36.74
CA GLU A 475 26.89 -10.07 -36.29
C GLU A 475 27.87 -9.18 -35.53
N SER A 476 27.94 -7.89 -35.89
CA SER A 476 28.76 -6.88 -35.20
C SER A 476 28.37 -6.67 -33.73
N PHE A 477 27.22 -7.18 -33.28
CA PHE A 477 26.82 -7.14 -31.86
C PHE A 477 27.38 -8.31 -31.05
N SER A 478 27.98 -9.31 -31.72
CA SER A 478 28.55 -10.49 -31.06
C SER A 478 29.63 -10.10 -30.06
N GLY A 479 29.65 -10.80 -28.91
CA GLY A 479 30.53 -10.46 -27.78
C GLY A 479 30.16 -9.16 -27.05
N GLY A 480 29.09 -8.48 -27.47
CA GLY A 480 28.61 -7.25 -26.86
C GLY A 480 27.73 -7.46 -25.63
N THR A 481 27.47 -6.35 -24.95
CA THR A 481 26.51 -6.22 -23.86
C THR A 481 25.34 -5.37 -24.32
N TYR A 482 24.10 -5.84 -24.17
CA TYR A 482 22.92 -5.03 -24.43
C TYR A 482 22.36 -4.42 -23.14
N VAL A 483 21.79 -3.22 -23.28
CA VAL A 483 21.04 -2.51 -22.26
C VAL A 483 19.63 -2.24 -22.80
N SER A 484 18.64 -2.77 -22.11
CA SER A 484 17.21 -2.70 -22.49
C SER A 484 16.41 -2.13 -21.33
N VAL A 485 15.49 -1.22 -21.61
CA VAL A 485 14.64 -0.57 -20.61
C VAL A 485 13.18 -0.89 -20.86
N ASN A 486 12.32 -0.78 -19.85
CA ASN A 486 10.90 -1.10 -19.97
C ASN A 486 10.24 -0.10 -20.92
N ARG A 487 9.17 -0.52 -21.61
CA ARG A 487 8.38 0.35 -22.51
C ARG A 487 7.78 1.56 -21.78
N GLY A 488 7.49 1.47 -20.48
CA GLY A 488 6.75 2.53 -19.78
C GLY A 488 5.37 2.79 -20.41
N PHE A 489 4.85 4.01 -20.24
CA PHE A 489 3.55 4.42 -20.79
C PHE A 489 3.61 4.68 -22.28
N ALA A 490 2.67 4.11 -23.05
CA ALA A 490 2.58 4.33 -24.49
C ALA A 490 2.22 5.79 -24.88
N THR A 491 1.71 6.58 -23.93
CA THR A 491 1.20 7.94 -24.15
C THR A 491 2.18 9.04 -23.74
N VAL A 492 3.34 8.70 -23.18
CA VAL A 492 4.33 9.66 -22.67
C VAL A 492 5.65 9.42 -23.42
N PRO A 493 6.37 10.48 -23.85
CA PRO A 493 7.72 10.31 -24.36
C PRO A 493 8.59 9.69 -23.28
N LEU A 494 9.48 8.80 -23.67
CA LEU A 494 10.29 8.07 -22.72
C LEU A 494 11.29 8.99 -22.01
N ILE A 495 11.76 8.61 -20.83
CA ILE A 495 12.84 9.34 -20.17
C ILE A 495 14.15 8.94 -20.90
N PRO A 496 15.22 9.76 -20.92
CA PRO A 496 16.56 9.33 -21.31
C PRO A 496 17.27 8.58 -20.16
N TYR A 497 18.28 7.76 -20.46
CA TYR A 497 19.09 7.08 -19.43
C TYR A 497 20.58 7.14 -19.75
N THR A 498 21.44 7.01 -18.75
CA THR A 498 22.90 7.13 -18.94
C THR A 498 23.60 5.81 -18.68
N ILE A 499 24.55 5.47 -19.56
CA ILE A 499 25.46 4.34 -19.37
C ILE A 499 26.89 4.85 -19.17
N VAL A 500 27.69 4.12 -18.43
CA VAL A 500 29.13 4.31 -18.29
C VAL A 500 29.80 3.11 -18.96
N VAL A 501 30.57 3.38 -20.00
CA VAL A 501 31.32 2.36 -20.73
C VAL A 501 32.63 2.09 -19.99
N ARG A 502 32.91 0.83 -19.64
CA ARG A 502 34.08 0.47 -18.83
C ARG A 502 35.35 0.20 -19.65
N THR A 503 35.20 -0.06 -20.94
CA THR A 503 36.30 -0.32 -21.89
C THR A 503 36.17 0.59 -23.11
N ASN A 504 37.18 0.64 -23.98
CA ASN A 504 37.00 1.25 -25.29
C ASN A 504 35.98 0.42 -26.08
N ALA A 505 34.94 1.06 -26.63
CA ALA A 505 33.84 0.35 -27.25
C ALA A 505 33.23 1.12 -28.42
N VAL A 506 32.52 0.39 -29.29
CA VAL A 506 31.49 0.95 -30.15
C VAL A 506 30.15 0.77 -29.45
N VAL A 507 29.41 1.86 -29.31
CA VAL A 507 28.06 1.86 -28.76
C VAL A 507 27.07 2.02 -29.89
N TYR A 508 26.13 1.09 -29.96
CA TYR A 508 25.06 1.04 -30.93
C TYR A 508 23.73 1.43 -30.30
N LEU A 509 23.02 2.36 -30.93
CA LEU A 509 21.68 2.78 -30.59
C LEU A 509 20.70 2.18 -31.60
N VAL A 510 19.85 1.27 -31.15
CA VAL A 510 18.86 0.58 -31.97
C VAL A 510 17.52 1.31 -31.84
N VAL A 511 17.08 1.92 -32.92
CA VAL A 511 16.01 2.92 -32.98
C VAL A 511 14.80 2.37 -33.72
N HIS A 512 13.64 2.39 -33.05
CA HIS A 512 12.35 2.16 -33.68
C HIS A 512 11.93 3.43 -34.45
N GLU A 513 11.57 3.31 -35.72
CA GLU A 513 11.33 4.47 -36.60
C GLU A 513 9.93 5.10 -36.43
N SER A 514 9.08 4.53 -35.59
CA SER A 514 7.71 5.01 -35.41
C SER A 514 7.67 6.45 -34.90
N GLY A 515 6.91 7.32 -35.58
CA GLY A 515 6.79 8.72 -35.19
C GLY A 515 8.04 9.57 -35.41
N LYS A 516 9.06 9.05 -36.12
CA LYS A 516 10.29 9.76 -36.52
C LYS A 516 11.02 10.42 -35.32
N PRO A 517 11.59 9.63 -34.40
CA PRO A 517 12.26 10.17 -33.23
C PRO A 517 13.48 11.04 -33.58
N SER A 518 13.74 12.04 -32.75
CA SER A 518 14.91 12.90 -32.84
C SER A 518 16.16 12.16 -32.38
N ILE A 519 17.15 12.03 -33.26
CA ILE A 519 18.43 11.39 -32.94
C ILE A 519 19.52 12.46 -32.83
N PRO A 520 20.23 12.55 -31.68
CA PRO A 520 21.30 13.53 -31.49
C PRO A 520 22.43 13.38 -32.52
N ALA A 521 23.04 14.51 -32.92
CA ALA A 521 24.02 14.57 -34.01
C ALA A 521 25.29 13.75 -33.78
N GLU A 522 25.61 13.44 -32.52
CA GLU A 522 26.74 12.57 -32.14
C GLU A 522 26.54 11.09 -32.52
N TRP A 523 25.31 10.68 -32.85
CA TRP A 523 24.99 9.32 -33.29
C TRP A 523 25.01 9.24 -34.81
N LYS A 524 25.93 8.45 -35.37
CA LYS A 524 26.05 8.27 -36.82
C LYS A 524 25.20 7.11 -37.28
N LYS A 525 24.36 7.32 -38.29
CA LYS A 525 23.57 6.23 -38.87
C LYS A 525 24.49 5.18 -39.48
N SER A 526 24.32 3.92 -39.09
CA SER A 526 25.07 2.79 -39.63
C SER A 526 24.31 2.12 -40.79
N ALA A 527 24.95 1.19 -41.49
CA ALA A 527 24.29 0.32 -42.47
C ALA A 527 23.55 -0.88 -41.82
N LEU A 528 23.63 -1.01 -40.49
CA LEU A 528 23.07 -2.14 -39.75
C LEU A 528 21.57 -1.95 -39.48
N SER A 529 20.88 -3.07 -39.29
CA SER A 529 19.49 -3.11 -38.85
C SER A 529 19.25 -4.28 -37.91
N LEU A 530 18.24 -4.17 -37.06
CA LEU A 530 17.86 -5.22 -36.11
C LEU A 530 16.36 -5.51 -36.25
N ARG A 531 15.99 -6.79 -36.31
CA ARG A 531 14.58 -7.21 -36.42
C ARG A 531 14.06 -7.80 -35.13
N TRP A 532 12.83 -7.49 -34.79
CA TRP A 532 12.16 -7.97 -33.58
C TRP A 532 10.67 -8.12 -33.81
N SER A 533 10.00 -8.83 -32.90
CA SER A 533 8.58 -9.19 -33.08
C SER A 533 7.72 -8.73 -31.90
N PRO A 534 6.78 -7.79 -32.09
CA PRO A 534 5.83 -7.40 -31.04
C PRO A 534 4.76 -8.47 -30.78
N THR A 535 4.46 -9.28 -31.80
CA THR A 535 3.55 -10.44 -31.77
C THR A 535 4.17 -11.57 -32.60
N PRO A 536 3.73 -12.83 -32.44
CA PRO A 536 4.25 -13.95 -33.23
C PRO A 536 4.09 -13.80 -34.75
N SER A 537 3.15 -12.97 -35.22
CA SER A 537 2.84 -12.76 -36.64
C SER A 537 3.40 -11.46 -37.23
N ALA A 538 4.02 -10.60 -36.42
CA ALA A 538 4.54 -9.31 -36.86
C ALA A 538 6.06 -9.23 -36.72
N ALA A 539 6.72 -8.55 -37.66
CA ALA A 539 8.14 -8.25 -37.59
C ALA A 539 8.36 -6.76 -37.85
N VAL A 540 9.19 -6.15 -37.02
CA VAL A 540 9.56 -4.74 -37.09
C VAL A 540 11.07 -4.66 -37.26
N THR A 541 11.53 -3.74 -38.11
CA THR A 541 12.94 -3.49 -38.38
C THR A 541 13.33 -2.13 -37.79
N ASP A 542 14.33 -2.13 -36.94
CA ASP A 542 14.92 -0.93 -36.35
C ASP A 542 16.17 -0.50 -37.13
N THR A 543 16.37 0.81 -37.19
CA THR A 543 17.60 1.42 -37.70
C THR A 543 18.65 1.44 -36.59
N VAL A 544 19.91 1.17 -36.93
CA VAL A 544 21.02 1.22 -35.96
C VAL A 544 21.90 2.44 -36.22
N TYR A 545 22.16 3.19 -35.16
CA TYR A 545 23.15 4.26 -35.11
C TYR A 545 24.33 3.83 -34.25
N GLU A 546 25.50 4.43 -34.46
CA GLU A 546 26.72 4.09 -33.75
C GLU A 546 27.50 5.33 -33.30
N ARG A 547 28.24 5.15 -32.20
CA ARG A 547 29.19 6.13 -31.67
C ARG A 547 30.34 5.39 -30.99
N ARG A 548 31.57 5.90 -31.14
CA ARG A 548 32.73 5.40 -30.39
C ARG A 548 32.79 6.03 -29.00
N ALA A 549 33.19 5.23 -28.01
CA ALA A 549 33.32 5.64 -26.63
C ALA A 549 34.62 5.11 -26.03
N GLY A 550 35.31 5.97 -25.27
CA GLY A 550 36.48 5.56 -24.50
C GLY A 550 36.08 4.94 -23.16
N ALA A 551 36.98 4.17 -22.55
CA ALA A 551 36.78 3.69 -21.19
C ALA A 551 36.50 4.84 -20.21
N GLY A 552 35.50 4.66 -19.35
CA GLY A 552 35.02 5.68 -18.40
C GLY A 552 34.03 6.69 -18.98
N SER A 553 33.71 6.63 -20.28
CA SER A 553 32.80 7.61 -20.90
C SER A 553 31.36 7.42 -20.42
N GLU A 554 30.71 8.52 -20.04
CA GLU A 554 29.27 8.56 -19.81
C GLU A 554 28.55 8.89 -21.11
N ILE A 555 27.57 8.05 -21.47
CA ILE A 555 26.78 8.21 -22.68
C ILE A 555 25.32 8.25 -22.30
N THR A 556 24.65 9.34 -22.69
CA THR A 556 23.21 9.44 -22.55
C THR A 556 22.54 8.80 -23.76
N ILE A 557 21.72 7.80 -23.48
CA ILE A 557 20.78 7.23 -24.43
C ILE A 557 19.55 8.14 -24.47
N PRO A 558 19.23 8.73 -25.63
CA PRO A 558 18.17 9.73 -25.73
C PRO A 558 16.79 9.10 -25.47
N SER A 559 15.83 9.97 -25.19
CA SER A 559 14.42 9.60 -25.22
C SER A 559 14.01 9.20 -26.63
N HIS A 560 13.10 8.24 -26.73
CA HIS A 560 12.31 8.08 -27.95
C HIS A 560 11.11 9.03 -27.89
N ASP A 561 11.23 10.19 -28.54
CA ASP A 561 10.22 11.25 -28.60
C ASP A 561 9.27 11.14 -29.81
N GLY A 562 9.54 10.23 -30.75
CA GLY A 562 8.69 9.99 -31.91
C GLY A 562 7.30 9.46 -31.51
N LYS A 563 6.24 10.17 -31.90
CA LYS A 563 4.84 9.84 -31.62
C LYS A 563 4.08 9.47 -32.91
N GLY A 564 3.53 8.27 -32.95
CA GLY A 564 2.54 7.86 -33.96
C GLY A 564 1.14 8.39 -33.65
N GLU A 565 0.12 7.92 -34.37
CA GLU A 565 -1.26 8.40 -34.20
C GLU A 565 -1.81 8.22 -32.78
N ILE A 566 -1.48 7.09 -32.13
CA ILE A 566 -2.05 6.71 -30.82
C ILE A 566 -1.00 6.47 -29.73
N SER A 567 0.29 6.36 -30.07
CA SER A 567 1.34 6.06 -29.08
C SER A 567 2.72 6.55 -29.50
N TYR A 568 3.57 6.82 -28.51
CA TYR A 568 5.00 6.95 -28.69
C TYR A 568 5.62 5.62 -29.10
N GLY A 569 6.71 5.70 -29.87
CA GLY A 569 7.51 4.54 -30.25
C GLY A 569 8.15 3.84 -29.05
N ILE A 570 8.98 2.83 -29.35
CA ILE A 570 9.48 1.87 -28.36
C ILE A 570 10.85 2.35 -27.87
N PRO A 571 11.24 2.15 -26.60
CA PRO A 571 12.55 2.58 -26.13
C PRO A 571 13.70 2.08 -26.98
N HIS A 572 14.72 2.91 -27.13
CA HIS A 572 15.95 2.53 -27.79
C HIS A 572 16.65 1.41 -27.02
N LEU A 573 17.02 0.36 -27.74
CA LEU A 573 17.89 -0.70 -27.24
C LEU A 573 19.34 -0.22 -27.45
N CYS A 574 20.17 -0.31 -26.43
CA CYS A 574 21.59 0.03 -26.53
C CYS A 574 22.41 -1.26 -26.57
N VAL A 575 23.43 -1.33 -27.42
CA VAL A 575 24.40 -2.44 -27.44
C VAL A 575 25.82 -1.87 -27.40
N VAL A 576 26.63 -2.35 -26.46
CA VAL A 576 28.01 -1.93 -26.26
C VAL A 576 28.93 -3.08 -26.62
N VAL A 577 29.78 -2.88 -27.63
CA VAL A 577 30.70 -3.90 -28.14
C VAL A 577 32.14 -3.42 -27.88
N PRO A 578 32.91 -4.13 -27.03
CA PRO A 578 34.30 -3.79 -26.79
C PRO A 578 35.11 -3.75 -28.09
N VAL A 579 35.98 -2.75 -28.22
CA VAL A 579 37.01 -2.69 -29.26
C VAL A 579 38.30 -3.18 -28.62
N GLN A 580 38.90 -4.22 -29.21
CA GLN A 580 40.21 -4.72 -28.80
C GLN A 580 41.31 -3.70 -29.08
#